data_AF-A0A920R9W4-F1
#
_entry.id   AF-A0A920R9W4-F1
#
_cell.length_a   1.000
_cell.length_b   1.000
_cell.length_c   1.000
_cell.angle_alpha   90.00
_cell.angle_beta   90.00
_cell.angle_gamma   90.00
#
_symmetry.space_group_name_H-M   'P 1'
#
loop_
_entity.id
_entity.type
_entity.pdbx_description
1 polymer ?
#
loop_
_entity_poly.entity_id
_entity_poly.type
_entity_poly.pdbx_seq_one_letter_code
_entity_poly.pdbx_strand_id
1 'polypeptide(L)' 'MAAIRLRSNEWNVDRSLYVFDRRQSLHFQQVFAVAKKANIASEKISLEHIAYGTMMGSDGKPFKTRSGDIVKLIDLLENQ' A
#
# COMPACT_ATOMS: atom_id res chain seq x y z
N MET A 1 12.34 -3.01 -1.36
CA MET A 1 13.57 -2.42 -0.77
C MET A 1 14.13 -1.26 -1.59
N ALA A 2 14.41 -1.42 -2.89
CA ALA A 2 14.97 -0.36 -3.73
C ALA A 2 14.20 0.98 -3.66
N ALA A 3 12.86 0.93 -3.71
CA ALA A 3 12.03 2.14 -3.60
C ALA A 3 12.18 2.88 -2.26
N ILE A 4 12.42 2.16 -1.14
CA ILE A 4 12.67 2.79 0.17
C ILE A 4 14.00 3.54 0.13
N ARG A 5 15.05 2.90 -0.41
CA ARG A 5 16.38 3.51 -0.56
C ARG A 5 16.34 4.80 -1.38
N LEU A 6 15.67 4.75 -2.54
CA LEU A 6 15.51 5.90 -3.43
C LEU A 6 14.87 7.08 -2.69
N ARG A 7 13.69 6.85 -2.11
CA ARG A 7 12.92 7.90 -1.40
C ARG A 7 13.69 8.47 -0.21
N SER A 8 14.35 7.60 0.53
CA SER A 8 15.09 7.97 1.73
C SER A 8 16.37 8.73 1.43
N ASN A 9 17.17 8.28 0.46
CA ASN A 9 18.56 8.74 0.33
C ASN A 9 18.76 9.67 -0.86
N GLU A 10 17.99 9.50 -1.93
CA GLU A 10 18.10 10.36 -3.11
C GLU A 10 17.10 11.51 -3.04
N TRP A 11 15.87 11.23 -2.60
CA TRP A 11 14.82 12.27 -2.50
C TRP A 11 14.71 12.89 -1.11
N ASN A 12 15.41 12.30 -0.12
CA ASN A 12 15.52 12.84 1.23
C ASN A 12 14.17 13.16 1.88
N VAL A 13 13.15 12.31 1.64
CA VAL A 13 11.80 12.57 2.15
C VAL A 13 11.72 12.31 3.65
N ASP A 14 11.01 13.17 4.38
CA ASP A 14 10.80 13.00 5.82
C ASP A 14 9.77 11.89 6.12
N ARG A 15 8.77 11.72 5.26
CA ARG A 15 7.70 10.72 5.43
C ARG A 15 7.36 10.04 4.11
N SER A 16 7.30 8.70 4.12
CA SER A 16 6.81 7.90 3.01
C SER A 16 5.58 7.10 3.43
N LEU A 17 4.43 7.46 2.86
CA LEU A 17 3.14 6.82 3.12
C LEU A 17 2.87 5.72 2.08
N TYR A 18 2.60 4.52 2.54
CA TYR A 18 2.29 3.34 1.72
C TYR A 18 0.80 3.03 1.90
N VAL A 19 -0.03 3.40 0.93
CA VAL A 19 -1.48 3.15 0.99
C VAL A 19 -1.78 1.81 0.33
N PHE A 20 -2.04 0.77 1.13
CA PHE A 20 -2.24 -0.59 0.64
C PHE A 20 -3.29 -1.33 1.47
N ASP A 21 -3.86 -2.38 0.87
CA ASP A 21 -4.80 -3.27 1.56
C ASP A 21 -4.22 -3.82 2.87
N ARG A 22 -5.06 -3.89 3.90
CA ARG A 22 -4.69 -4.33 5.26
C ARG A 22 -4.03 -5.71 5.29
N ARG A 23 -4.33 -6.61 4.34
CA ARG A 23 -3.71 -7.95 4.25
C ARG A 23 -2.19 -7.89 4.06
N GLN A 24 -1.64 -6.76 3.58
CA GLN A 24 -0.20 -6.54 3.42
C GLN A 24 0.49 -5.98 4.68
N SER A 25 -0.23 -5.81 5.80
CA SER A 25 0.33 -5.17 7.01
C SER A 25 1.59 -5.86 7.53
N LEU A 26 1.59 -7.19 7.62
CA LEU A 26 2.75 -7.95 8.10
C LEU A 26 3.96 -7.79 7.17
N HIS A 27 3.72 -7.81 5.86
CA HIS A 27 4.76 -7.60 4.86
C HIS A 27 5.44 -6.23 5.05
N PHE A 28 4.64 -5.16 5.18
CA PHE A 28 5.18 -3.81 5.40
C PHE A 28 5.94 -3.68 6.73
N GLN A 29 5.42 -4.26 7.81
CA GLN A 29 6.12 -4.29 9.10
C GLN A 29 7.51 -4.94 8.98
N GLN A 30 7.60 -6.10 8.34
CA GLN A 30 8.86 -6.81 8.12
C GLN A 30 9.82 -6.00 7.23
N VAL A 31 9.31 -5.47 6.12
CA VAL A 31 10.10 -4.67 5.18
C VAL A 31 10.66 -3.41 5.85
N PHE A 32 9.86 -2.68 6.63
CA PHE A 32 10.32 -1.47 7.31
C PHE A 32 11.33 -1.81 8.41
N ALA A 33 11.10 -2.88 9.18
CA ALA A 33 12.04 -3.31 10.21
C ALA A 33 13.41 -3.68 9.60
N VAL A 34 13.41 -4.46 8.51
CA VAL A 34 14.65 -4.84 7.81
C VAL A 34 15.30 -3.62 7.17
N ALA A 35 14.54 -2.74 6.53
CA ALA A 35 15.10 -1.55 5.89
C ALA A 35 15.80 -0.61 6.89
N LYS A 36 15.23 -0.45 8.10
CA LYS A 36 15.86 0.31 9.18
C LYS A 36 17.08 -0.42 9.74
N LYS A 37 16.98 -1.71 10.06
CA LYS A 37 18.10 -2.50 10.59
C LYS A 37 19.29 -2.61 9.64
N ALA A 38 19.04 -2.62 8.33
CA ALA A 38 20.07 -2.73 7.30
C ALA A 38 20.59 -1.35 6.82
N ASN A 39 20.20 -0.24 7.46
CA ASN A 39 20.55 1.12 7.06
C ASN A 39 20.20 1.45 5.58
N ILE A 40 19.16 0.80 5.05
CA ILE A 40 18.61 1.07 3.72
C ILE A 40 17.73 2.32 3.78
N ALA A 41 16.98 2.47 4.86
CA ALA A 41 16.26 3.67 5.20
C ALA A 41 17.12 4.54 6.14
N SER A 42 17.06 5.85 5.93
CA SER A 42 17.60 6.88 6.82
C SER A 42 16.96 6.76 8.19
N GLU A 43 17.69 7.10 9.24
CA GLU A 43 17.13 7.10 10.60
C GLU A 43 16.02 8.14 10.77
N LYS A 44 16.03 9.20 9.95
CA LYS A 44 15.09 10.32 10.04
C LYS A 44 13.76 10.08 9.31
N ILE A 45 13.71 9.14 8.36
CA ILE A 45 12.50 8.91 7.56
C ILE A 45 11.43 8.12 8.34
N SER A 46 10.20 8.62 8.30
CA SER A 46 9.02 7.85 8.70
C SER A 46 8.53 6.95 7.56
N LEU A 47 8.36 5.66 7.84
CA LEU A 47 7.77 4.70 6.91
C LEU A 47 6.45 4.21 7.49
N GLU A 48 5.34 4.48 6.79
CA GLU A 48 4.00 4.26 7.34
C GLU A 48 3.14 3.48 6.36
N HIS A 49 2.52 2.39 6.82
CA HIS A 49 1.51 1.66 6.06
C HIS A 49 0.13 2.18 6.46
N ILE A 50 -0.51 2.89 5.53
CA ILE A 50 -1.87 3.37 5.65
C ILE A 50 -2.79 2.29 5.10
N ALA A 51 -3.26 1.41 6.00
CA ALA A 51 -4.07 0.27 5.62
C ALA A 51 -5.51 0.68 5.29
N TYR A 52 -6.00 0.27 4.11
CA TYR A 52 -7.44 0.30 3.81
C TYR A 52 -8.04 -1.11 3.89
N GLY A 53 -9.33 -1.17 4.23
CA GLY A 53 -10.09 -2.42 4.30
C GLY A 53 -10.49 -2.96 2.92
N THR A 54 -11.09 -4.14 2.88
CA THR A 54 -11.61 -4.70 1.63
C THR A 54 -12.72 -3.82 1.08
N MET A 55 -12.67 -3.49 -0.22
CA MET A 55 -13.84 -2.87 -0.88
C MET A 55 -15.01 -3.85 -0.82
N MET A 56 -16.13 -3.40 -0.28
CA MET A 56 -17.35 -4.19 -0.12
C MET A 56 -18.30 -3.87 -1.27
N GLY A 57 -18.98 -4.89 -1.80
CA GLY A 57 -20.11 -4.71 -2.71
C GLY A 57 -21.35 -4.19 -1.98
N SER A 58 -22.38 -3.82 -2.74
CA SER A 58 -23.69 -3.41 -2.22
C SER A 58 -24.39 -4.49 -1.40
N ASP A 59 -23.95 -5.74 -1.50
CA ASP A 59 -24.42 -6.90 -0.75
C ASP A 59 -23.62 -7.16 0.55
N GLY A 60 -22.65 -6.30 0.89
CA GLY A 60 -21.81 -6.48 2.07
C GLY A 60 -20.84 -7.66 1.97
N LYS A 61 -20.63 -8.22 0.77
CA LYS A 61 -19.57 -9.20 0.51
C LYS A 61 -18.36 -8.49 -0.10
N PRO A 62 -17.15 -9.07 -0.03
CA PRO A 62 -16.00 -8.56 -0.77
C PRO A 62 -16.39 -8.33 -2.22
N PHE A 63 -16.09 -7.13 -2.74
CA PHE A 63 -16.41 -6.75 -4.12
C PHE A 63 -15.82 -7.79 -5.07
N LYS A 64 -16.68 -8.65 -5.61
CA LYS A 64 -16.37 -9.74 -6.53
C LYS A 64 -17.26 -9.59 -7.74
N THR A 65 -16.70 -9.72 -8.92
CA THR A 65 -17.50 -9.82 -10.14
C THR A 65 -18.25 -11.14 -10.15
N ARG A 66 -19.47 -11.14 -10.70
CA ARG A 66 -20.30 -12.35 -10.85
C ARG A 66 -19.69 -13.40 -11.80
N SER A 67 -18.57 -13.10 -12.46
CA SER A 67 -17.90 -13.97 -13.44
C SER A 67 -16.39 -14.15 -13.22
N GLY A 68 -15.75 -13.43 -12.29
CA GLY A 68 -14.29 -13.46 -12.12
C GLY A 68 -13.52 -12.48 -13.01
N ASP A 69 -14.21 -11.68 -13.84
CA ASP A 69 -13.59 -10.64 -14.65
C ASP A 69 -13.14 -9.43 -13.81
N ILE A 70 -12.11 -8.72 -14.26
CA ILE A 70 -11.66 -7.47 -13.63
C ILE A 70 -12.64 -6.35 -14.06
N VAL A 71 -13.35 -5.72 -13.12
CA VAL A 71 -14.14 -4.52 -13.43
C VAL A 71 -13.17 -3.41 -13.81
N LYS A 72 -13.39 -2.80 -14.98
CA LYS A 72 -12.60 -1.62 -15.35
C LYS A 72 -13.03 -0.46 -14.48
N LEU A 73 -12.06 0.31 -13.99
CA LEU A 73 -12.36 1.49 -13.17
C LEU A 73 -13.26 2.49 -13.91
N ILE A 74 -13.18 2.53 -15.25
CA ILE A 74 -14.03 3.41 -16.08
C ILE A 74 -15.51 3.04 -15.97
N ASP A 75 -15.85 1.74 -15.97
CA ASP A 75 -17.23 1.25 -15.86
C ASP A 75 -17.85 1.61 -14.49
N LEU A 76 -17.01 1.81 -13.46
CA LEU A 76 -17.44 2.25 -12.12
C LEU A 76 -17.68 3.76 -12.03
N LEU A 77 -17.01 4.55 -12.87
CA LEU A 77 -17.15 6.02 -12.88
C LEU A 77 -18.36 6.48 -13.71
N GLU A 78 -18.74 5.72 -14.74
CA GLU A 78 -19.86 6.06 -15.63
C GLU A 78 -21.25 5.74 -15.05
N ASN A 79 -21.31 4.93 -13.98
CA ASN A 79 -22.55 4.50 -13.33
C ASN A 79 -22.82 5.21 -11.97
N GLN A 80 -22.25 6.40 -11.76
CA GLN A 80 -22.59 7.28 -10.62
C GLN A 80 -23.64 8.32 -10.99
#